data_AF-A0AA91YRC1-F1
#
_entry.id   AF-A0AA91YRC1-F1
#
_cell.length_a   1.000
_cell.length_b   1.000
_cell.length_c   1.000
_cell.angle_alpha   90.00
_cell.angle_beta   90.00
_cell.angle_gamma   90.00
#
_symmetry.space_group_name_H-M   'P 1'
#
loop_
_entity.id
_entity.type
_entity.pdbx_description
1 polymer ?
#
loop_
_entity_poly.entity_id
_entity_poly.type
_entity_poly.pdbx_seq_one_letter_code
_entity_poly.pdbx_strand_id
1 'polypeptide(L)'
;MQAQHMIMLAGALLGGLALAYFIRRAFLRTLARATADYRDRNHALSNDLARAAERSQALADQVAEHQAQQQQLKAQPFTVDDQQSLIRMAKALELATKTYKVLKAEDPQAEAAALVPQARALAYRVFHTATAGAALNADSLDTHLIEWLNTHGSFWAEPETSAVTFPLEADTEGYPHLRDALREAYERHQQREAGELAVEAA
;
A
#
# COMPACT_ATOMS: atom_id res chain seq x y z
N MET A 1 68.33 65.25 13.13
CA MET A 1 66.92 65.04 13.55
C MET A 1 66.00 64.69 12.37
N GLN A 2 65.92 65.49 11.30
CA GLN A 2 64.95 65.30 10.20
C GLN A 2 65.10 63.97 9.40
N ALA A 3 66.34 63.50 9.17
CA ALA A 3 66.58 62.23 8.45
C ALA A 3 66.20 60.97 9.25
N GLN A 4 66.34 60.99 10.58
CA GLN A 4 65.93 59.88 11.46
C GLN A 4 64.40 59.72 11.48
N HIS A 5 63.66 60.82 11.48
CA HIS A 5 62.19 60.76 11.41
C HIS A 5 61.70 60.20 10.08
N MET A 6 62.36 60.51 8.95
CA MET A 6 62.02 59.96 7.63
C MET A 6 62.27 58.45 7.54
N ILE A 7 63.38 57.96 8.12
CA ILE A 7 63.69 56.52 8.13
C ILE A 7 62.70 55.75 9.02
N MET A 8 62.32 56.30 10.19
CA MET A 8 61.30 55.70 11.05
C MET A 8 59.92 55.67 10.37
N LEU A 9 59.56 56.73 9.64
CA LEU A 9 58.30 56.79 8.88
C LEU A 9 58.26 55.74 7.75
N ALA A 10 59.37 55.59 7.00
CA ALA A 10 59.49 54.60 5.94
C ALA A 10 59.41 53.15 6.48
N GLY A 11 60.06 52.89 7.63
CA GLY A 11 59.97 51.59 8.32
C GLY A 11 58.55 51.28 8.81
N ALA A 12 57.84 52.27 9.35
CA ALA A 12 56.45 52.10 9.78
C ALA A 12 55.49 51.84 8.61
N LEU A 13 55.68 52.51 7.47
CA LEU A 13 54.89 52.29 6.25
C LEU A 13 55.12 50.89 5.67
N LEU A 14 56.38 50.44 5.60
CA LEU A 14 56.71 49.08 5.15
C LEU A 14 56.15 48.01 6.10
N GLY A 15 56.25 48.23 7.42
CA GLY A 15 55.65 47.35 8.42
C GLY A 15 54.13 47.28 8.30
N GLY A 16 53.47 48.42 8.07
CA GLY A 16 52.03 48.49 7.84
C GLY A 16 51.58 47.74 6.58
N LEU A 17 52.32 47.89 5.47
CA LEU A 17 52.05 47.17 4.22
C LEU A 17 52.24 45.65 4.37
N ALA A 18 53.29 45.22 5.07
CA ALA A 18 53.52 43.81 5.36
C ALA A 18 52.40 43.23 6.21
N LEU A 19 51.98 43.93 7.27
CA LEU A 19 50.87 43.51 8.12
C LEU A 19 49.55 43.41 7.34
N ALA A 20 49.23 44.41 6.52
CA ALA A 20 48.03 44.41 5.68
C ALA A 20 48.03 43.22 4.69
N TYR A 21 49.19 42.90 4.11
CA TYR A 21 49.35 41.73 3.25
C TYR A 21 49.09 40.40 4.00
N PHE A 22 49.64 40.24 5.21
CA PHE A 22 49.40 39.03 6.01
C PHE A 22 47.94 38.88 6.45
N ILE A 23 47.29 39.98 6.86
CA ILE A 23 45.86 39.98 7.21
C ILE A 23 45.02 39.57 5.98
N ARG A 24 45.26 40.18 4.81
CA ARG A 24 44.58 39.83 3.56
C ARG A 24 44.78 38.35 3.21
N ARG A 25 46.00 37.84 3.34
CA ARG A 25 46.33 36.44 3.05
C ARG A 25 45.64 35.47 4.02
N ALA A 26 45.56 35.80 5.30
CA ALA A 26 44.85 35.00 6.30
C ALA A 26 43.34 35.00 6.03
N PHE A 27 42.76 36.14 5.66
CA PHE A 27 41.34 36.26 5.31
C PHE A 27 40.98 35.46 4.05
N LEU A 28 41.80 35.54 2.99
CA LEU A 28 41.55 34.76 1.76
C LEU A 28 41.66 33.24 2.00
N ARG A 29 42.59 32.81 2.87
CA ARG A 29 42.71 31.38 3.24
C ARG A 29 41.53 30.87 4.03
N THR A 30 41.02 31.66 4.97
CA THR A 30 39.85 31.28 5.78
C THR A 30 38.59 31.26 4.94
N LEU A 31 38.39 32.24 4.05
CA LEU A 31 37.31 32.22 3.06
C LEU A 31 37.40 31.01 2.12
N ALA A 32 38.57 30.71 1.57
CA ALA A 32 38.75 29.55 0.69
C ALA A 32 38.38 28.24 1.40
N ARG A 33 38.80 28.06 2.66
CA ARG A 33 38.42 26.90 3.49
C ARG A 33 36.92 26.85 3.75
N ALA A 34 36.30 27.97 4.13
CA ALA A 34 34.86 28.03 4.35
C ALA A 34 34.08 27.67 3.07
N THR A 35 34.46 28.23 1.91
CA THR A 35 33.78 27.92 0.64
C THR A 35 33.96 26.48 0.16
N ALA A 36 35.08 25.84 0.51
CA ALA A 36 35.30 24.42 0.23
C ALA A 36 34.38 23.56 1.10
N ASP A 37 34.31 23.85 2.40
CA ASP A 37 33.45 23.15 3.36
C ASP A 37 31.95 23.27 2.99
N TYR A 38 31.52 24.47 2.55
CA TYR A 38 30.17 24.68 2.02
C TYR A 38 29.90 23.88 0.74
N ARG A 39 30.88 23.78 -0.17
CA ARG A 39 30.75 22.99 -1.40
C ARG A 39 30.65 21.50 -1.09
N ASP A 40 31.51 20.99 -0.22
CA ASP A 40 31.52 19.59 0.18
C ASP A 40 30.21 19.22 0.88
N ARG A 41 29.70 20.10 1.75
CA ARG A 41 28.40 19.91 2.40
C ARG A 41 27.23 19.93 1.41
N ASN A 42 27.23 20.83 0.43
CA ASN A 42 26.21 20.85 -0.62
C ASN A 42 26.28 19.59 -1.50
N HIS A 43 27.48 19.11 -1.83
CA HIS A 43 27.65 17.86 -2.57
C HIS A 43 27.15 16.65 -1.77
N ALA A 44 27.43 16.59 -0.47
CA ALA A 44 26.92 15.54 0.41
C ALA A 44 25.38 15.55 0.46
N LEU A 45 24.77 16.72 0.69
CA LEU A 45 23.32 16.87 0.72
C LEU A 45 22.66 16.53 -0.62
N SER A 46 23.27 16.93 -1.73
CA SER A 46 22.77 16.58 -3.07
C SER A 46 22.81 15.07 -3.31
N ASN A 47 23.87 14.40 -2.87
CA ASN A 47 23.98 12.95 -2.99
C ASN A 47 22.96 12.23 -2.10
N ASP A 48 22.73 12.71 -0.89
CA ASP A 48 21.74 12.12 0.01
C ASP A 48 20.31 12.33 -0.50
N LEU A 49 20.01 13.49 -1.10
CA LEU A 49 18.72 13.75 -1.74
C LEU A 49 18.50 12.85 -2.96
N ALA A 50 19.52 12.63 -3.79
CA ALA A 50 19.46 11.68 -4.90
C ALA A 50 19.17 10.26 -4.42
N ARG A 51 19.88 9.78 -3.38
CA ARG A 51 19.63 8.46 -2.78
C ARG A 51 18.23 8.34 -2.17
N ALA A 52 17.73 9.41 -1.54
CA ALA A 52 16.39 9.43 -0.98
C ALA A 52 15.33 9.34 -2.08
N ALA A 53 15.53 10.04 -3.20
CA ALA A 53 14.66 9.96 -4.37
C ALA A 53 14.67 8.55 -4.98
N GLU A 54 15.85 7.93 -5.13
CA GLU A 54 15.97 6.54 -5.62
C GLU A 54 15.22 5.55 -4.71
N ARG A 55 15.34 5.68 -3.38
CA ARG A 55 14.60 4.83 -2.44
C ARG A 55 13.10 5.05 -2.50
N SER A 56 12.67 6.31 -2.62
CA SER A 56 11.26 6.66 -2.80
C SER A 56 10.70 6.03 -4.07
N GLN A 57 11.46 6.08 -5.17
CA GLN A 57 11.05 5.48 -6.43
C GLN A 57 10.97 3.95 -6.31
N ALA A 58 11.97 3.31 -5.71
CA ALA A 58 11.96 1.87 -5.49
C ALA A 58 10.78 1.41 -4.62
N LEU A 59 10.40 2.19 -3.59
CA LEU A 59 9.22 1.91 -2.78
C LEU A 59 7.93 2.09 -3.57
N ALA A 60 7.82 3.15 -4.40
CA ALA A 60 6.68 3.36 -5.26
C ALA A 60 6.50 2.21 -6.27
N ASP A 61 7.61 1.74 -6.86
CA ASP A 61 7.62 0.62 -7.78
C ASP A 61 7.20 -0.68 -7.07
N GLN A 62 7.70 -0.93 -5.85
CA GLN A 62 7.27 -2.08 -5.04
C GLN A 62 5.78 -2.04 -4.69
N VAL A 63 5.25 -0.87 -4.33
CA VAL A 63 3.82 -0.71 -4.03
C VAL A 63 2.98 -0.94 -5.28
N ALA A 64 3.41 -0.43 -6.44
CA ALA A 64 2.73 -0.66 -7.71
C ALA A 64 2.74 -2.15 -8.10
N GLU A 65 3.86 -2.85 -7.88
CA GLU A 65 3.97 -4.28 -8.12
C GLU A 65 3.04 -5.08 -7.20
N HIS A 66 3.01 -4.77 -5.90
CA HIS A 66 2.10 -5.39 -4.95
C HIS A 66 0.63 -5.12 -5.28
N GLN A 67 0.28 -3.90 -5.71
CA GLN A 67 -1.07 -3.57 -6.16
C GLN A 67 -1.44 -4.34 -7.43
N ALA A 68 -0.52 -4.47 -8.39
CA ALA A 68 -0.75 -5.26 -9.60
C ALA A 68 -0.94 -6.74 -9.27
N GLN A 69 -0.15 -7.30 -8.34
CA GLN A 69 -0.32 -8.66 -7.85
C GLN A 69 -1.67 -8.84 -7.13
N GLN A 70 -2.08 -7.88 -6.28
CA GLN A 70 -3.40 -7.90 -5.65
C GLN A 70 -4.53 -7.83 -6.68
N GLN A 71 -4.41 -6.99 -7.71
CA GLN A 71 -5.40 -6.92 -8.79
C GLN A 71 -5.45 -8.19 -9.64
N GLN A 72 -4.30 -8.85 -9.88
CA GLN A 72 -4.26 -10.16 -10.51
C GLN A 72 -4.90 -11.25 -9.66
N LEU A 73 -4.75 -11.19 -8.33
CA LEU A 73 -5.47 -12.08 -7.41
C LEU A 73 -6.98 -11.78 -7.36
N LYS A 74 -7.37 -10.50 -7.53
CA LYS A 74 -8.77 -10.07 -7.71
C LYS A 74 -9.33 -10.38 -9.10
N ALA A 75 -8.49 -10.70 -10.09
CA ALA A 75 -8.92 -11.08 -11.43
C ALA A 75 -9.57 -12.47 -11.37
N GLN A 76 -10.90 -12.43 -11.20
CA GLN A 76 -11.88 -13.51 -11.30
C GLN A 76 -11.32 -14.92 -11.08
N PRO A 77 -11.15 -15.36 -9.81
CA PRO A 77 -10.99 -16.78 -9.53
C PRO A 77 -12.17 -17.53 -10.15
N PHE A 78 -11.93 -18.77 -10.59
CA PHE A 78 -12.98 -19.65 -11.07
C PHE A 78 -14.24 -19.50 -10.20
N THR A 79 -15.39 -19.39 -10.84
CA THR A 79 -16.65 -19.11 -10.17
C THR A 79 -17.33 -20.40 -9.71
N VAL A 80 -18.34 -20.26 -8.84
CA VAL A 80 -19.24 -21.37 -8.50
C VAL A 80 -19.96 -21.89 -9.76
N ASP A 81 -20.21 -21.03 -10.76
CA ASP A 81 -20.80 -21.44 -12.04
C ASP A 81 -19.87 -22.32 -12.88
N ASP A 82 -18.56 -22.10 -12.82
CA ASP A 82 -17.56 -22.96 -13.47
C ASP A 82 -17.53 -24.36 -12.85
N GLN A 83 -17.62 -24.44 -11.52
CA GLN A 83 -17.78 -25.71 -10.81
C GLN A 83 -19.06 -26.44 -11.27
N GLN A 84 -20.19 -25.73 -11.32
CA GLN A 84 -21.46 -26.32 -11.75
C GLN A 84 -21.39 -26.83 -13.19
N SER A 85 -20.71 -26.09 -14.07
CA SER A 85 -20.49 -26.48 -15.47
C SER A 85 -19.69 -27.78 -15.56
N LEU A 86 -18.61 -27.92 -14.79
CA LEU A 86 -17.81 -29.15 -14.74
C LEU A 86 -18.59 -30.34 -14.16
N ILE A 87 -19.45 -30.12 -13.16
CA ILE A 87 -20.35 -31.16 -12.64
C ILE A 87 -21.35 -31.61 -13.72
N ARG A 88 -21.91 -30.67 -14.49
CA ARG A 88 -22.83 -30.98 -15.60
C ARG A 88 -22.11 -31.78 -16.69
N MET A 89 -20.88 -31.41 -17.05
CA MET A 89 -20.05 -32.16 -18.01
C MET A 89 -19.76 -33.58 -17.50
N ALA A 90 -19.41 -33.75 -16.22
CA ALA A 90 -19.20 -35.08 -15.64
C ALA A 90 -20.46 -35.95 -15.73
N LYS A 91 -21.65 -35.40 -15.44
CA LYS A 91 -22.93 -36.11 -15.58
C LYS A 91 -23.24 -36.49 -17.03
N ALA A 92 -22.95 -35.59 -17.98
CA ALA A 92 -23.14 -35.85 -19.40
C ALA A 92 -22.20 -36.96 -19.89
N LEU A 93 -20.94 -36.97 -19.45
CA LEU A 93 -19.99 -38.03 -19.74
C LEU A 93 -20.44 -39.38 -19.16
N GLU A 94 -20.97 -39.41 -17.93
CA GLU A 94 -21.53 -40.65 -17.37
C GLU A 94 -22.72 -41.19 -18.17
N LEU A 95 -23.59 -40.30 -18.64
CA LEU A 95 -24.70 -40.67 -19.52
C LEU A 95 -24.16 -41.21 -20.85
N ALA A 96 -23.15 -40.57 -21.43
CA ALA A 96 -22.50 -41.02 -22.65
C ALA A 96 -21.85 -42.40 -22.46
N THR A 97 -21.15 -42.65 -21.35
CA THR A 97 -20.59 -43.97 -21.03
C THR A 97 -21.68 -45.05 -20.98
N LYS A 98 -22.82 -44.77 -20.34
CA LYS A 98 -23.96 -45.71 -20.30
C LYS A 98 -24.54 -45.94 -21.69
N THR A 99 -24.61 -44.90 -22.51
CA THR A 99 -25.17 -44.96 -23.88
C THR A 99 -24.25 -45.76 -24.80
N TYR A 100 -22.94 -45.48 -24.80
CA TYR A 100 -21.97 -46.23 -25.61
C TYR A 100 -21.86 -47.70 -25.19
N LYS A 101 -22.03 -48.00 -23.89
CA LYS A 101 -22.15 -49.37 -23.39
C LYS A 101 -23.33 -50.11 -24.02
N VAL A 102 -24.48 -49.45 -24.18
CA VAL A 102 -25.65 -50.03 -24.86
C VAL A 102 -25.41 -50.21 -26.36
N LEU A 103 -24.72 -49.25 -26.99
CA LEU A 103 -24.37 -49.27 -28.41
C LEU A 103 -23.18 -50.19 -28.76
N LYS A 104 -22.54 -50.82 -27.77
CA LYS A 104 -21.31 -51.63 -27.93
C LYS A 104 -20.16 -50.89 -28.62
N ALA A 105 -20.10 -49.57 -28.42
CA ALA A 105 -19.02 -48.74 -28.93
C ALA A 105 -17.92 -48.64 -27.86
N GLU A 106 -16.99 -49.59 -27.87
CA GLU A 106 -16.00 -49.76 -26.78
C GLU A 106 -15.01 -48.59 -26.67
N ASP A 107 -14.50 -48.07 -27.78
CA ASP A 107 -13.55 -46.94 -27.80
C ASP A 107 -14.12 -45.65 -27.18
N PRO A 108 -15.28 -45.11 -27.64
CA PRO A 108 -15.86 -43.90 -27.05
C PRO A 108 -16.42 -44.14 -25.65
N GLN A 109 -16.77 -45.38 -25.30
CA GLN A 109 -17.13 -45.73 -23.92
C GLN A 109 -15.93 -45.60 -22.99
N ALA A 110 -14.77 -46.16 -23.37
CA ALA A 110 -13.54 -46.13 -22.57
C ALA A 110 -13.03 -44.69 -22.40
N GLU A 111 -13.07 -43.90 -23.47
CA GLU A 111 -12.69 -42.48 -23.44
C GLU A 111 -13.60 -41.67 -22.51
N ALA A 112 -14.92 -41.80 -22.65
CA ALA A 112 -15.87 -41.12 -21.77
C ALA A 112 -15.68 -41.55 -20.29
N ALA A 113 -15.46 -42.84 -20.03
CA ALA A 113 -15.21 -43.35 -18.69
C ALA A 113 -13.92 -42.80 -18.07
N ALA A 114 -12.88 -42.57 -18.87
CA ALA A 114 -11.62 -41.98 -18.41
C ALA A 114 -11.72 -40.48 -18.09
N LEU A 115 -12.62 -39.75 -18.77
CA LEU A 115 -12.81 -38.30 -18.58
C LEU A 115 -13.70 -37.95 -17.37
N VAL A 116 -14.63 -38.83 -16.96
CA VAL A 116 -15.49 -38.62 -15.78
C VAL A 116 -14.70 -38.28 -14.50
N PRO A 117 -13.69 -39.06 -14.06
CA PRO A 117 -12.92 -38.74 -12.86
C PRO A 117 -12.11 -37.45 -13.00
N GLN A 118 -11.65 -37.11 -14.21
CA GLN A 118 -10.92 -35.87 -14.48
C GLN A 118 -11.82 -34.64 -14.34
N ALA A 119 -13.02 -34.68 -14.92
CA ALA A 119 -14.01 -33.60 -14.80
C ALA A 119 -14.42 -33.38 -13.33
N ARG A 120 -14.56 -34.46 -12.54
CA ARG A 120 -14.85 -34.38 -11.10
C ARG A 120 -13.70 -33.78 -10.29
N ALA A 121 -12.47 -34.21 -10.56
CA ALA A 121 -11.29 -33.67 -9.90
C ALA A 121 -11.11 -32.17 -10.20
N LEU A 122 -11.35 -31.75 -11.44
CA LEU A 122 -11.35 -30.35 -11.83
C LEU A 122 -12.45 -29.55 -11.13
N ALA A 123 -13.69 -30.07 -11.06
CA ALA A 123 -14.78 -29.42 -10.34
C ALA A 123 -14.43 -29.19 -8.86
N TYR A 124 -13.80 -30.18 -8.22
CA TYR A 124 -13.36 -30.07 -6.82
C TYR A 124 -12.26 -29.02 -6.64
N ARG A 125 -11.26 -28.99 -7.55
CA ARG A 125 -10.19 -28.00 -7.52
C ARG A 125 -10.73 -26.59 -7.72
N VAL A 126 -11.64 -26.43 -8.68
CA VAL A 126 -12.32 -25.16 -8.98
C VAL A 126 -13.10 -24.66 -7.77
N PHE A 127 -13.84 -25.53 -7.08
CA PHE A 127 -14.55 -25.17 -5.85
C PHE A 127 -13.60 -24.62 -4.77
N HIS A 128 -12.47 -25.29 -4.53
CA HIS A 128 -11.48 -24.83 -3.55
C HIS A 128 -10.85 -23.49 -3.92
N THR A 129 -10.53 -23.29 -5.20
CA THR A 129 -10.02 -22.00 -5.67
C THR A 129 -11.08 -20.89 -5.65
N ALA A 130 -12.33 -21.22 -5.96
CA ALA A 130 -13.46 -20.29 -5.93
C ALA A 130 -13.75 -19.82 -4.50
N THR A 131 -13.77 -20.76 -3.56
CA THR A 131 -14.02 -20.49 -2.13
C THR A 131 -12.86 -19.79 -1.45
N ALA A 132 -11.62 -20.19 -1.73
CA ALA A 132 -10.44 -19.47 -1.24
C ALA A 132 -10.33 -18.06 -1.83
N GLY A 133 -10.60 -17.91 -3.13
CA GLY A 133 -10.65 -16.61 -3.81
C GLY A 133 -11.79 -15.73 -3.29
N ALA A 134 -12.97 -16.30 -3.02
CA ALA A 134 -14.09 -15.58 -2.40
C ALA A 134 -13.79 -15.18 -0.96
N ALA A 135 -13.06 -15.99 -0.17
CA ALA A 135 -12.64 -15.62 1.18
C ALA A 135 -11.58 -14.52 1.21
N LEU A 136 -10.74 -14.43 0.18
CA LEU A 136 -9.73 -13.38 0.01
C LEU A 136 -10.30 -12.09 -0.63
N ASN A 137 -11.36 -12.22 -1.42
CA ASN A 137 -12.06 -11.11 -2.09
C ASN A 137 -13.32 -10.64 -1.32
N ALA A 138 -13.76 -11.38 -0.32
CA ALA A 138 -14.67 -10.85 0.69
C ALA A 138 -13.88 -9.78 1.42
N ASP A 139 -14.14 -8.52 1.08
CA ASP A 139 -13.65 -7.37 1.82
C ASP A 139 -13.82 -7.69 3.30
N SER A 140 -12.69 -7.75 4.02
CA SER A 140 -12.73 -8.12 5.42
C SER A 140 -13.64 -7.12 6.15
N LEU A 141 -14.39 -7.56 7.15
CA LEU A 141 -15.20 -6.65 7.99
C LEU A 141 -14.39 -5.43 8.44
N ASP A 142 -13.08 -5.62 8.67
CA ASP A 142 -12.16 -4.56 9.03
C ASP A 142 -11.95 -3.53 7.90
N THR A 143 -11.96 -3.94 6.63
CA THR A 143 -11.91 -3.06 5.45
C THR A 143 -13.17 -2.20 5.36
N HIS A 144 -14.35 -2.80 5.48
CA HIS A 144 -15.62 -2.04 5.47
C HIS A 144 -15.75 -1.12 6.68
N LEU A 145 -15.29 -1.56 7.86
CA LEU A 145 -15.26 -0.73 9.05
C LEU A 145 -14.35 0.50 8.85
N ILE A 146 -13.17 0.33 8.25
CA ILE A 146 -12.24 1.42 7.95
C ILE A 146 -12.84 2.40 6.92
N GLU A 147 -13.48 1.90 5.86
CA GLU A 147 -14.14 2.76 4.86
C GLU A 147 -15.32 3.53 5.46
N TRP A 148 -16.12 2.87 6.30
CA TRP A 148 -17.20 3.52 7.03
C TRP A 148 -16.67 4.62 7.97
N LEU A 149 -15.56 4.34 8.68
CA LEU A 149 -14.86 5.31 9.52
C LEU A 149 -14.29 6.48 8.73
N ASN A 150 -13.77 6.26 7.52
CA ASN A 150 -13.29 7.35 6.67
C ASN A 150 -14.43 8.25 6.16
N THR A 151 -15.62 7.68 5.98
CA THR A 151 -16.79 8.41 5.48
C THR A 151 -17.49 9.20 6.58
N HIS A 152 -17.53 8.65 7.80
CA HIS A 152 -18.31 9.22 8.92
C HIS A 152 -17.44 9.81 10.04
N GLY A 153 -16.14 9.52 10.04
CA GLY A 153 -15.18 10.05 11.00
C GLY A 153 -14.72 11.45 10.63
N SER A 154 -14.63 12.33 11.63
CA SER A 154 -14.06 13.67 11.47
C SER A 154 -12.62 13.67 11.99
N PHE A 155 -11.65 13.95 11.11
CA PHE A 155 -10.25 14.09 11.51
C PHE A 155 -9.92 15.56 11.80
N TRP A 156 -9.58 15.86 13.06
CA TRP A 156 -9.15 17.19 13.48
C TRP A 156 -7.62 17.23 13.55
N ALA A 157 -7.01 18.15 12.81
CA ALA A 157 -5.55 18.21 12.62
C ALA A 157 -4.75 18.80 13.79
N GLU A 158 -5.39 19.08 14.94
CA GLU A 158 -4.72 19.61 16.13
C GLU A 158 -4.23 18.46 17.03
N PRO A 159 -2.92 18.42 17.37
CA PRO A 159 -2.35 17.29 18.09
C PRO A 159 -2.65 17.45 19.58
N GLU A 160 -3.57 16.63 20.09
CA GLU A 160 -3.47 16.01 21.42
C GLU A 160 -4.60 15.00 21.67
N THR A 161 -5.70 15.05 20.91
CA THR A 161 -6.78 14.05 20.98
C THR A 161 -7.48 13.85 19.63
N SER A 162 -7.44 12.63 19.09
CA SER A 162 -8.31 12.22 17.98
C SER A 162 -9.57 11.60 18.56
N ALA A 163 -10.72 12.27 18.41
CA ALA A 163 -12.02 11.77 18.85
C ALA A 163 -12.88 11.40 17.64
N VAL A 164 -13.33 10.14 17.60
CA VAL A 164 -14.34 9.70 16.63
C VAL A 164 -15.68 9.72 17.33
N THR A 165 -16.61 10.56 16.87
CA THR A 165 -17.94 10.71 17.47
C THR A 165 -18.96 10.01 16.59
N PHE A 166 -19.72 9.09 17.17
CA PHE A 166 -20.85 8.43 16.51
C PHE A 166 -22.15 8.88 17.16
N PRO A 167 -23.23 9.07 16.39
CA PRO A 167 -24.56 9.28 16.95
C PRO A 167 -25.09 7.93 17.48
N LEU A 168 -24.61 7.54 18.67
CA LEU A 168 -25.00 6.34 19.38
C LEU A 168 -25.34 6.69 20.84
N GLU A 169 -26.55 6.36 21.28
CA GLU A 169 -26.81 6.15 22.71
C GLU A 169 -26.27 4.75 23.04
N ALA A 170 -25.23 4.67 23.87
CA ALA A 170 -24.68 3.39 24.27
C ALA A 170 -25.72 2.64 25.13
N ASP A 171 -26.11 1.44 24.71
CA ASP A 171 -27.00 0.55 25.47
C ASP A 171 -26.29 -0.12 26.66
N THR A 172 -24.95 -0.01 26.72
CA THR A 172 -24.10 -0.74 27.66
C THR A 172 -23.22 0.19 28.50
N GLU A 173 -22.91 -0.22 29.73
CA GLU A 173 -22.10 0.51 30.75
C GLU A 173 -20.63 0.78 30.32
N GLY A 174 -20.29 0.56 29.06
CA GLY A 174 -18.97 0.75 28.46
C GLY A 174 -18.50 -0.48 27.71
N TYR A 175 -17.71 -0.26 26.66
CA TYR A 175 -17.10 -1.33 25.87
C TYR A 175 -15.70 -1.67 26.39
N PRO A 176 -15.34 -2.96 26.53
CA PRO A 176 -14.00 -3.36 26.95
C PRO A 176 -12.93 -3.01 25.91
N HIS A 177 -13.29 -2.98 24.62
CA HIS A 177 -12.42 -2.58 23.54
C HIS A 177 -13.13 -1.64 22.56
N LEU A 178 -12.37 -0.66 22.03
CA LEU A 178 -12.86 0.28 21.01
C LEU A 178 -13.40 -0.45 19.77
N ARG A 179 -12.79 -1.58 19.39
CA ARG A 179 -13.25 -2.41 18.26
C ARG A 179 -14.69 -2.87 18.43
N ASP A 180 -15.10 -3.21 19.65
CA ASP A 180 -16.45 -3.71 19.92
C ASP A 180 -17.47 -2.56 19.83
N ALA A 181 -17.11 -1.37 20.32
CA ALA A 181 -17.91 -0.16 20.17
C ALA A 181 -18.12 0.21 18.69
N LEU A 182 -17.05 0.12 17.89
CA LEU A 182 -17.09 0.41 16.46
C LEU A 182 -17.90 -0.63 15.68
N ARG A 183 -17.78 -1.91 16.03
CA ARG A 183 -18.56 -2.97 15.41
C ARG A 183 -20.05 -2.77 15.66
N GLU A 184 -20.45 -2.52 16.91
CA GLU A 184 -21.86 -2.28 17.24
C GLU A 184 -22.42 -1.04 16.52
N ALA A 185 -21.64 0.05 16.45
CA ALA A 185 -22.05 1.24 15.73
C ALA A 185 -22.24 1.00 14.22
N TYR A 186 -21.36 0.21 13.61
CA TYR A 186 -21.45 -0.19 12.20
C TYR A 186 -22.67 -1.09 11.93
N GLU A 187 -22.91 -2.10 12.77
CA GLU A 187 -24.04 -3.02 12.63
C GLU A 187 -25.40 -2.29 12.76
N ARG A 188 -25.54 -1.36 13.73
CA ARG A 188 -26.76 -0.54 13.87
C ARG A 188 -26.92 0.48 12.75
N HIS A 189 -25.85 0.95 12.14
CA HIS A 189 -25.92 1.80 10.95
C HIS A 189 -26.48 1.01 9.76
N GLN A 190 -25.97 -0.20 9.50
CA GLN A 190 -26.52 -1.07 8.45
C GLN A 190 -28.00 -1.41 8.67
N GLN A 191 -28.42 -1.65 9.92
CA GLN A 191 -29.82 -1.90 10.24
C GLN A 191 -30.72 -0.68 9.99
N ARG A 192 -30.21 0.55 10.22
CA ARG A 192 -30.93 1.80 9.92
C ARG A 192 -31.08 2.01 8.42
N GLU A 193 -30.01 1.86 7.65
CA GLU A 193 -30.07 1.97 6.17
C GLU A 193 -31.00 0.92 5.57
N ALA A 194 -30.94 -0.33 6.05
CA ALA A 194 -31.84 -1.39 5.61
C ALA A 194 -33.31 -1.12 5.98
N GLY A 195 -33.55 -0.48 7.14
CA GLY A 195 -34.88 -0.06 7.58
C GLY A 195 -35.44 1.13 6.79
N GLU A 196 -34.61 2.13 6.48
CA GLU A 196 -35.00 3.30 5.67
C GLU A 196 -35.36 2.89 4.24
N LEU A 197 -34.59 1.98 3.63
CA LEU A 197 -34.90 1.40 2.31
C LEU A 197 -36.19 0.57 2.29
N ALA A 198 -36.56 -0.05 3.41
CA ALA A 198 -37.82 -0.81 3.53
C ALA A 198 -39.05 0.10 3.72
N VAL A 199 -38.86 1.32 4.24
CA VAL A 199 -39.93 2.31 4.41
C VAL A 199 -40.16 3.14 3.14
N GLU A 200 -39.14 3.37 2.31
CA GLU A 200 -39.30 4.01 1.00
C GLU A 200 -39.95 3.11 -0.08
N ALA A 201 -39.98 1.79 0.12
CA ALA A 201 -40.53 0.81 -0.83
C ALA A 201 -41.99 0.39 -0.54
N ALA A 202 -42.63 0.98 0.48
CA ALA A 202 -44.01 0.71 0.90
C ALA A 202 -44.94 1.90 0.60
#